data_AF-A0A0V8RW01-F1
#
_entry.id   AF-A0A0V8RW01-F1
#
_cell.length_a   1.000
_cell.length_b   1.000
_cell.length_c   1.000
_cell.angle_alpha   90.00
_cell.angle_beta   90.00
_cell.angle_gamma   90.00
#
_symmetry.space_group_name_H-M   'P 1'
#
loop_
_entity.id
_entity.type
_entity.pdbx_description
1 polymer ?
#
loop_
_entity_poly.entity_id
_entity_poly.type
_entity_poly.pdbx_seq_one_letter_code
_entity_poly.pdbx_strand_id
1 'polypeptide(L)'
;MSESIDAGAEEILIRADRRVLKTLSPHARCVVLVLRLLGSEEISVADLEARIESFGFKCSRLNEIIDMLSYYGMLECRETLCRLSSAGRELSGALNEFLYTLRRLVYSVVRGSINEDMVASSLVTTFASTLGLIESYVEEPSMMPLYLPLHLYIAGVSTVVLAQLARVSASVLDVVKRFWLD
;
A
#
# COMPACT_ATOMS: atom_id res chain seq x y z
N MET A 1 -9.08 -4.06 28.11
CA MET A 1 -7.86 -4.69 27.56
C MET A 1 -7.87 -4.81 26.03
N SER A 2 -9.02 -4.97 25.36
CA SER A 2 -9.06 -4.99 23.88
C SER A 2 -8.81 -3.61 23.25
N GLU A 3 -9.38 -2.54 23.81
CA GLU A 3 -9.28 -1.19 23.23
C GLU A 3 -7.84 -0.65 23.15
N SER A 4 -6.98 -0.97 24.12
CA SER A 4 -5.57 -0.52 24.12
C SER A 4 -4.73 -1.24 23.07
N ILE A 5 -5.04 -2.52 22.82
CA ILE A 5 -4.37 -3.33 21.79
C ILE A 5 -4.77 -2.84 20.40
N ASP A 6 -6.07 -2.59 20.21
CA ASP A 6 -6.61 -2.13 18.94
C ASP A 6 -6.08 -0.71 18.62
N ALA A 7 -5.97 0.17 19.62
CA ALA A 7 -5.35 1.49 19.45
C ALA A 7 -3.86 1.43 19.09
N GLY A 8 -3.09 0.53 19.72
CA GLY A 8 -1.66 0.37 19.44
C GLY A 8 -1.38 -0.20 18.04
N ALA A 9 -2.20 -1.17 17.59
CA ALA A 9 -2.09 -1.76 16.26
C ALA A 9 -2.42 -0.73 15.14
N GLU A 10 -3.53 0.00 15.28
CA GLU A 10 -3.91 1.03 14.30
C GLU A 10 -2.91 2.19 14.28
N GLU A 11 -2.33 2.57 15.42
CA GLU A 11 -1.29 3.59 15.46
C GLU A 11 -0.05 3.20 14.65
N ILE A 12 0.41 1.95 14.75
CA ILE A 12 1.54 1.44 13.94
C ILE A 12 1.23 1.57 12.45
N LEU A 13 0.04 1.11 12.03
CA LEU A 13 -0.38 1.11 10.63
C LEU A 13 -0.52 2.53 10.07
N ILE A 14 -1.19 3.44 10.79
CA ILE A 14 -1.37 4.83 10.38
C ILE A 14 -0.02 5.56 10.29
N ARG A 15 0.87 5.35 11.27
CA ARG A 15 2.23 5.94 11.25
C ARG A 15 3.04 5.41 10.07
N ALA A 16 2.96 4.12 9.78
CA ALA A 16 3.65 3.51 8.65
C ALA A 16 3.14 4.06 7.31
N ASP A 17 1.83 4.05 7.08
CA ASP A 17 1.20 4.56 5.86
C ASP A 17 1.59 6.02 5.60
N ARG A 18 1.40 6.90 6.60
CA ARG A 18 1.74 8.32 6.48
C ARG A 18 3.22 8.55 6.23
N ARG A 19 4.10 7.80 6.88
CA ARG A 19 5.56 7.95 6.71
C ARG A 19 5.96 7.59 5.29
N VAL A 20 5.44 6.51 4.75
CA VAL A 20 5.80 6.04 3.40
C VAL A 20 5.22 6.94 2.33
N LEU A 21 3.95 7.33 2.45
CA LEU A 21 3.36 8.32 1.55
C LEU A 21 4.19 9.62 1.53
N LYS A 22 4.66 10.10 2.68
CA LYS A 22 5.53 11.29 2.76
C LYS A 22 6.89 11.12 2.05
N THR A 23 7.45 9.92 2.03
CA THR A 23 8.74 9.66 1.35
C THR A 23 8.62 9.53 -0.15
N LEU A 24 7.44 9.20 -0.68
CA LEU A 24 7.19 9.15 -2.12
C LEU A 24 7.21 10.56 -2.72
N SER A 25 7.64 10.65 -3.98
CA SER A 25 7.48 11.88 -4.77
C SER A 25 5.99 12.24 -4.87
N PRO A 26 5.62 13.53 -5.05
CA PRO A 26 4.22 13.94 -5.15
C PRO A 26 3.46 13.15 -6.22
N HIS A 27 4.07 12.92 -7.38
CA HIS A 27 3.50 12.14 -8.47
C HIS A 27 3.22 10.68 -8.06
N ALA A 28 4.23 9.97 -7.54
CA ALA A 28 4.09 8.58 -7.10
C ALA A 28 3.04 8.43 -6.00
N ARG A 29 3.02 9.37 -5.05
CA ARG A 29 2.02 9.42 -3.99
C ARG A 29 0.60 9.54 -4.54
N CYS A 30 0.39 10.42 -5.52
CA CYS A 30 -0.93 10.60 -6.14
C CYS A 30 -1.39 9.34 -6.85
N VAL A 31 -0.51 8.65 -7.59
CA VAL A 31 -0.84 7.35 -8.22
C VAL A 31 -1.38 6.35 -7.19
N VAL A 32 -0.65 6.16 -6.09
CA VAL A 32 -1.04 5.24 -5.01
C VAL A 32 -2.39 5.64 -4.40
N LEU A 33 -2.57 6.92 -4.10
CA LEU A 33 -3.81 7.41 -3.46
C LEU A 33 -5.02 7.32 -4.41
N VAL A 34 -4.87 7.63 -5.69
CA VAL A 34 -5.93 7.52 -6.69
C VAL A 34 -6.43 6.07 -6.76
N LEU A 35 -5.52 5.10 -6.89
CA LEU A 35 -5.88 3.68 -6.95
C LEU A 35 -6.52 3.16 -5.65
N ARG A 36 -6.07 3.66 -4.48
CA ARG A 36 -6.65 3.29 -3.18
C ARG A 36 -8.05 3.88 -2.95
N LEU A 37 -8.29 5.11 -3.42
CA LEU A 37 -9.47 5.89 -3.04
C LEU A 37 -10.65 5.75 -4.02
N LEU A 38 -10.39 5.43 -5.29
CA LEU A 38 -11.45 5.23 -6.29
C LEU A 38 -12.29 3.98 -6.03
N GLY A 39 -11.74 2.95 -5.37
CA GLY A 39 -12.51 1.76 -4.93
C GLY A 39 -13.41 1.17 -6.03
N SER A 40 -14.59 0.69 -5.65
CA SER A 40 -15.58 0.11 -6.57
C SER A 40 -16.63 1.10 -7.09
N GLU A 41 -16.61 2.35 -6.65
CA GLU A 41 -17.65 3.36 -6.94
C GLU A 41 -17.18 4.37 -7.98
N GLU A 42 -18.11 4.98 -8.71
CA GLU A 42 -17.81 6.13 -9.55
C GLU A 42 -17.70 7.38 -8.66
N ILE A 43 -16.59 8.11 -8.76
CA ILE A 43 -16.30 9.26 -7.90
C ILE A 43 -15.94 10.46 -8.78
N SER A 44 -16.42 11.64 -8.41
CA SER A 44 -16.05 12.87 -9.11
C SER A 44 -14.58 13.22 -8.87
N VAL A 45 -13.90 13.82 -9.84
CA VAL A 45 -12.50 14.25 -9.67
C VAL A 45 -12.34 15.18 -8.46
N ALA A 46 -13.32 16.05 -8.21
CA ALA A 46 -13.33 16.95 -7.05
C ALA A 46 -13.45 16.20 -5.71
N ASP A 47 -14.31 15.18 -5.64
CA ASP A 47 -14.43 14.34 -4.44
C ASP A 47 -13.17 13.51 -4.21
N LEU A 48 -12.55 13.02 -5.28
CA LEU A 48 -11.27 12.31 -5.20
C LEU A 48 -10.16 13.22 -4.66
N GLU A 49 -10.08 14.46 -5.15
CA GLU A 49 -9.16 15.47 -4.64
C GLU A 49 -9.39 15.75 -3.15
N ALA A 50 -10.65 15.98 -2.75
CA ALA A 50 -11.01 16.22 -1.36
C ALA A 50 -10.64 15.02 -0.44
N ARG A 51 -10.86 13.79 -0.92
CA ARG A 51 -10.44 12.57 -0.20
C ARG A 51 -8.92 12.53 -0.06
N ILE A 52 -8.15 12.84 -1.11
CA ILE A 52 -6.68 12.91 -1.05
C ILE A 52 -6.23 13.96 -0.02
N GLU A 53 -6.86 15.14 -0.01
CA GLU A 53 -6.55 16.20 0.94
C GLU A 53 -6.83 15.81 2.39
N SER A 54 -7.85 14.98 2.64
CA SER A 54 -8.14 14.45 3.98
C SER A 54 -7.01 13.56 4.54
N PHE A 55 -6.15 12.99 3.68
CA PHE A 55 -4.95 12.27 4.09
C PHE A 55 -3.77 13.21 4.42
N GLY A 56 -3.94 14.52 4.24
CA GLY A 56 -2.92 15.55 4.48
C GLY A 56 -1.99 15.77 3.29
N PHE A 57 -2.42 15.44 2.07
CA PHE A 57 -1.62 15.58 0.85
C PHE A 57 -2.35 16.36 -0.22
N LYS A 58 -1.62 17.08 -1.07
CA LYS A 58 -2.18 17.75 -2.25
C LYS A 58 -1.68 17.08 -3.52
N CYS A 59 -2.58 16.88 -4.48
CA CYS A 59 -2.28 16.36 -5.80
C CYS A 59 -2.49 17.43 -6.86
N SER A 60 -1.56 18.39 -6.96
CA SER A 60 -1.65 19.54 -7.87
C SER A 60 -1.75 19.18 -9.36
N ARG A 61 -1.41 17.95 -9.72
CA ARG A 61 -1.48 17.39 -11.09
C ARG A 61 -2.42 16.19 -11.16
N LEU A 62 -3.51 16.21 -10.39
CA LEU A 62 -4.46 15.08 -10.33
C LEU A 62 -5.00 14.69 -11.71
N ASN A 63 -5.36 15.67 -12.55
CA ASN A 63 -5.82 15.41 -13.91
C ASN A 63 -4.76 14.70 -14.77
N GLU A 64 -3.49 15.11 -14.69
CA GLU A 64 -2.39 14.42 -15.41
C GLU A 64 -2.24 12.96 -14.95
N ILE A 65 -2.44 12.69 -13.65
CA ILE A 65 -2.41 11.32 -13.11
C ILE A 65 -3.61 10.51 -13.61
N ILE A 66 -4.80 11.10 -13.64
CA ILE A 66 -6.02 10.46 -14.13
C ILE A 66 -5.88 10.13 -15.63
N ASP A 67 -5.37 11.06 -16.43
CA ASP A 67 -5.14 10.87 -17.86
C ASP A 67 -4.11 9.76 -18.10
N MET A 68 -3.02 9.76 -17.34
CA MET A 68 -2.00 8.72 -17.40
C MET A 68 -2.55 7.34 -17.02
N LEU A 69 -3.31 7.24 -15.93
CA LEU A 69 -3.92 5.98 -15.52
C LEU A 69 -5.02 5.51 -16.49
N SER A 70 -5.76 6.44 -17.11
CA SER A 70 -6.73 6.12 -18.16
C SER A 70 -6.04 5.62 -19.43
N TYR A 71 -4.91 6.23 -19.81
CA TYR A 71 -4.08 5.79 -20.92
C TYR A 71 -3.57 4.35 -20.74
N TYR A 72 -3.17 4.00 -19.52
CA TYR A 72 -2.79 2.63 -19.15
C TYR A 72 -3.98 1.69 -18.90
N GLY A 73 -5.20 2.12 -19.20
CA GLY A 73 -6.40 1.30 -19.05
C GLY A 73 -6.75 0.95 -17.61
N MET A 74 -6.25 1.69 -16.62
CA MET A 74 -6.56 1.48 -15.19
C MET A 74 -7.83 2.21 -14.76
N LEU A 75 -8.16 3.32 -15.43
CA LEU A 75 -9.34 4.12 -15.15
C LEU A 75 -10.24 4.23 -16.36
N GLU A 76 -11.54 4.36 -16.10
CA GLU A 76 -12.54 4.78 -17.07
C GLU A 76 -13.16 6.07 -16.54
N CYS A 77 -12.96 7.19 -17.25
CA CYS A 77 -13.55 8.47 -16.88
C CYS A 77 -14.58 8.91 -17.94
N ARG A 78 -15.72 9.40 -17.47
CA ARG A 78 -16.80 9.99 -18.27
C ARG A 78 -17.12 11.36 -17.69
N GLU A 79 -16.90 12.39 -18.49
CA GLU A 79 -17.05 13.79 -18.06
C GLU A 79 -16.19 14.10 -16.81
N THR A 80 -16.80 14.17 -15.63
CA THR A 80 -16.15 14.47 -14.35
C THR A 80 -16.11 13.27 -13.39
N LEU A 81 -16.70 12.15 -13.78
CA LEU A 81 -16.77 10.93 -12.98
C LEU A 81 -15.70 9.95 -13.46
N CYS A 82 -14.94 9.40 -12.52
CA CYS A 82 -13.95 8.38 -12.79
C CYS A 82 -14.27 7.12 -11.99
N ARG A 83 -13.91 5.97 -12.55
CA ARG A 83 -13.97 4.67 -11.87
C ARG A 83 -12.77 3.82 -12.27
N LEU A 84 -12.48 2.80 -11.46
CA LEU A 84 -11.52 1.77 -11.85
C LEU A 84 -12.07 0.93 -13.00
N SER A 85 -11.25 0.66 -14.02
CA SER A 85 -11.51 -0.36 -15.03
C SER A 85 -11.43 -1.77 -14.43
N SER A 86 -11.59 -2.84 -15.22
CA SER A 86 -11.32 -4.20 -14.74
C SER A 86 -9.88 -4.37 -14.22
N ALA A 87 -8.89 -3.94 -15.00
CA ALA A 87 -7.48 -4.01 -14.62
C ALA A 87 -7.17 -3.13 -13.39
N GLY A 88 -7.74 -1.91 -13.34
CA GLY A 88 -7.60 -1.04 -12.18
C GLY A 88 -8.19 -1.64 -10.91
N ARG A 89 -9.34 -2.34 -11.02
CA ARG A 89 -9.98 -3.03 -9.88
C ARG A 89 -9.14 -4.19 -9.37
N GLU A 90 -8.54 -4.99 -10.26
CA GLU A 90 -7.64 -6.07 -9.86
C GLU A 90 -6.42 -5.53 -9.12
N LEU A 91 -5.80 -4.48 -9.65
CA LEU A 91 -4.63 -3.85 -9.04
C LEU A 91 -4.95 -3.20 -7.68
N SER A 92 -6.05 -2.44 -7.61
CA SER A 92 -6.52 -1.85 -6.35
C SER A 92 -6.92 -2.92 -5.33
N GLY A 93 -7.57 -4.01 -5.79
CA GLY A 93 -7.91 -5.17 -4.98
C GLY A 93 -6.68 -5.81 -4.36
N ALA A 94 -5.65 -6.10 -5.16
CA ALA A 94 -4.39 -6.65 -4.69
C ALA A 94 -3.69 -5.73 -3.67
N LEU A 95 -3.69 -4.41 -3.91
CA LEU A 95 -3.14 -3.44 -2.96
C LEU A 95 -3.91 -3.44 -1.62
N ASN A 96 -5.23 -3.52 -1.67
CA ASN A 96 -6.06 -3.57 -0.47
C ASN A 96 -5.91 -4.90 0.29
N GLU A 97 -5.76 -6.02 -0.42
CA GLU A 97 -5.49 -7.33 0.17
C GLU A 97 -4.12 -7.35 0.87
N PHE A 98 -3.10 -6.74 0.27
CA PHE A 98 -1.80 -6.54 0.90
C PHE A 98 -1.95 -5.73 2.21
N LEU A 99 -2.63 -4.58 2.18
CA LEU A 99 -2.84 -3.75 3.37
C LEU A 99 -3.62 -4.49 4.46
N TYR A 100 -4.61 -5.29 4.07
CA TYR A 100 -5.38 -6.12 4.99
C TYR A 100 -4.52 -7.22 5.64
N THR A 101 -3.69 -7.89 4.86
CA THR A 101 -2.75 -8.92 5.35
C THR A 101 -1.75 -8.31 6.33
N LEU A 102 -1.21 -7.14 6.00
CA LEU A 102 -0.29 -6.43 6.88
C LEU A 102 -0.97 -5.99 8.19
N ARG A 103 -2.22 -5.50 8.12
CA ARG A 103 -3.03 -5.23 9.30
C ARG A 103 -3.16 -6.47 10.16
N ARG A 104 -3.56 -7.61 9.60
CA ARG A 104 -3.68 -8.88 10.35
C ARG A 104 -2.37 -9.25 11.04
N LEU A 105 -1.24 -9.14 10.35
CA LEU A 105 0.08 -9.39 10.94
C LEU A 105 0.33 -8.50 12.16
N VAL A 106 0.11 -7.18 12.04
CA VAL A 106 0.29 -6.23 13.16
C VAL A 106 -0.56 -6.64 14.36
N TYR A 107 -1.85 -6.90 14.14
CA TYR A 107 -2.75 -7.31 15.23
C TYR A 107 -2.30 -8.61 15.89
N SER A 108 -1.91 -9.62 15.10
CA SER A 108 -1.46 -10.90 15.62
C SER A 108 -0.15 -10.79 16.41
N VAL A 109 0.78 -9.94 15.97
CA VAL A 109 2.02 -9.66 16.71
C VAL A 109 1.73 -8.92 18.02
N VAL A 110 0.95 -7.83 17.98
CA VAL A 110 0.65 -7.03 19.19
C VAL A 110 -0.15 -7.83 20.22
N ARG A 111 -1.00 -8.76 19.78
CA ARG A 111 -1.74 -9.68 20.67
C ARG A 111 -0.91 -10.86 21.17
N GLY A 112 0.32 -11.03 20.68
CA GLY A 112 1.17 -12.19 21.01
C GLY A 112 0.60 -13.52 20.51
N SER A 113 -0.24 -13.50 19.48
CA SER A 113 -0.97 -14.67 18.97
C SER A 113 -0.34 -15.24 17.70
N ILE A 114 0.96 -15.02 17.48
CA ILE A 114 1.68 -15.41 16.27
C ILE A 114 3.04 -16.01 16.64
N ASN A 115 3.45 -17.06 15.92
CA ASN A 115 4.77 -17.67 16.05
C ASN A 115 5.72 -17.15 14.95
N GLU A 116 7.00 -17.49 15.04
CA GLU A 116 8.03 -17.06 14.08
C GLU A 116 7.72 -17.48 12.63
N ASP A 117 7.25 -18.71 12.43
CA ASP A 117 6.92 -19.24 11.10
C ASP A 117 5.81 -18.45 10.42
N MET A 118 4.80 -18.01 11.18
CA MET A 118 3.73 -17.17 10.67
C MET A 118 4.22 -15.75 10.34
N VAL A 119 5.14 -15.20 11.13
CA VAL A 119 5.80 -13.92 10.81
C VAL A 119 6.63 -14.05 9.52
N ALA A 120 7.43 -15.12 9.40
CA ALA A 120 8.24 -15.41 8.23
C ALA A 120 7.38 -15.64 6.98
N SER A 121 6.30 -16.41 7.09
CA SER A 121 5.35 -16.63 5.98
C SER A 121 4.68 -15.33 5.53
N SER A 122 4.31 -14.44 6.46
CA SER A 122 3.74 -13.14 6.13
C SER A 122 4.75 -12.22 5.43
N LEU A 123 6.01 -12.28 5.85
CA LEU A 123 7.13 -11.61 5.20
C LEU A 123 7.38 -12.13 3.78
N VAL A 124 7.51 -13.44 3.62
CA VAL A 124 7.74 -14.08 2.31
C VAL A 124 6.60 -13.79 1.35
N THR A 125 5.35 -13.86 1.81
CA THR A 125 4.17 -13.51 1.00
C THR A 125 4.27 -12.06 0.50
N THR A 126 4.62 -11.14 1.40
CA THR A 126 4.81 -9.72 1.06
C THR A 126 5.92 -9.50 0.03
N PHE A 127 7.06 -10.18 0.19
CA PHE A 127 8.16 -10.13 -0.77
C PHE A 127 7.78 -10.76 -2.12
N ALA A 128 7.10 -11.90 -2.13
CA ALA A 128 6.65 -12.57 -3.34
C ALA A 128 5.66 -11.71 -4.13
N SER A 129 4.69 -11.06 -3.45
CA SER A 129 3.79 -10.09 -4.09
C SER A 129 4.56 -8.90 -4.70
N THR A 130 5.64 -8.50 -4.06
CA THR A 130 6.51 -7.42 -4.53
C THR A 130 7.34 -7.85 -5.75
N LEU A 131 7.77 -9.12 -5.83
CA LEU A 131 8.47 -9.71 -6.98
C LEU A 131 7.55 -9.87 -8.20
N GLY A 132 6.30 -10.31 -8.00
CA GLY A 132 5.34 -10.42 -9.09
C GLY A 132 5.09 -9.07 -9.78
N LEU A 133 5.04 -7.97 -9.02
CA LEU A 133 4.99 -6.62 -9.59
C LEU A 133 6.25 -6.26 -10.38
N ILE A 134 7.42 -6.75 -9.95
CA ILE A 134 8.68 -6.55 -10.67
C ILE A 134 8.69 -7.25 -12.02
N GLU A 135 8.23 -8.50 -12.06
CA GLU A 135 8.13 -9.27 -13.30
C GLU A 135 7.21 -8.57 -14.31
N SER A 136 6.07 -8.02 -13.87
CA SER A 136 5.19 -7.21 -14.73
C SER A 136 5.88 -5.97 -15.32
N TYR A 137 6.83 -5.32 -14.62
CA TYR A 137 7.61 -4.22 -15.21
C TYR A 137 8.53 -4.67 -16.33
N VAL A 138 9.13 -5.84 -16.15
CA VAL A 138 10.11 -6.38 -17.10
C VAL A 138 9.40 -6.74 -18.40
N GLU A 139 8.18 -7.25 -18.31
CA GLU A 139 7.35 -7.58 -19.47
C GLU A 139 6.79 -6.33 -20.16
N GLU A 140 6.40 -5.29 -19.41
CA GLU A 140 5.82 -4.07 -19.97
C GLU A 140 6.45 -2.78 -19.41
N PRO A 141 7.64 -2.36 -19.91
CA PRO A 141 8.37 -1.22 -19.37
C PRO A 141 7.62 0.12 -19.42
N SER A 142 6.68 0.27 -20.37
CA SER A 142 5.81 1.45 -20.47
C SER A 142 4.95 1.64 -19.21
N MET A 143 4.64 0.58 -18.49
CA MET A 143 3.83 0.64 -17.27
C MET A 143 4.64 1.08 -16.04
N MET A 144 5.97 1.21 -16.14
CA MET A 144 6.84 1.61 -15.04
C MET A 144 6.33 2.84 -14.23
N PRO A 145 5.76 3.90 -14.82
CA PRO A 145 5.24 5.06 -14.07
C PRO A 145 4.07 4.75 -13.13
N LEU A 146 3.22 3.77 -13.45
CA LEU A 146 2.13 3.31 -12.58
C LEU A 146 2.68 2.52 -11.39
N TYR A 147 3.68 1.74 -11.71
CA TYR A 147 3.81 0.44 -11.14
C TYR A 147 4.98 0.58 -10.12
N LEU A 148 6.07 1.31 -10.46
CA LEU A 148 7.16 1.66 -9.54
C LEU A 148 6.66 2.38 -8.27
N PRO A 149 5.73 3.35 -8.34
CA PRO A 149 5.08 3.92 -7.15
C PRO A 149 4.46 2.88 -6.22
N LEU A 150 3.75 1.89 -6.77
CA LEU A 150 3.11 0.83 -5.99
C LEU A 150 4.14 -0.05 -5.29
N HIS A 151 5.20 -0.44 -6.00
CA HIS A 151 6.30 -1.21 -5.42
C HIS A 151 6.98 -0.45 -4.27
N LEU A 152 7.36 0.82 -4.49
CA LEU A 152 7.97 1.65 -3.45
C LEU A 152 7.06 1.82 -2.22
N TYR A 153 5.76 1.95 -2.45
CA TYR A 153 4.78 2.01 -1.39
C TYR A 153 4.68 0.69 -0.59
N ILE A 154 4.50 -0.44 -1.27
CA ILE A 154 4.38 -1.77 -0.64
C ILE A 154 5.65 -2.10 0.15
N ALA A 155 6.82 -1.95 -0.46
CA ALA A 155 8.10 -2.21 0.18
C ALA A 155 8.33 -1.27 1.38
N GLY A 156 7.99 0.02 1.21
CA GLY A 156 8.12 1.02 2.27
C GLY A 156 7.22 0.72 3.47
N VAL A 157 5.94 0.42 3.25
CA VAL A 157 4.98 0.18 4.34
C VAL A 157 5.36 -1.08 5.09
N SER A 158 5.71 -2.15 4.37
CA SER A 158 6.20 -3.40 4.95
C SER A 158 7.42 -3.15 5.84
N THR A 159 8.43 -2.47 5.31
CA THR A 159 9.67 -2.16 6.04
C THR A 159 9.39 -1.37 7.31
N VAL A 160 8.58 -0.32 7.23
CA VAL A 160 8.28 0.53 8.40
C VAL A 160 7.45 -0.22 9.44
N VAL A 161 6.47 -1.04 9.03
CA VAL A 161 5.69 -1.87 9.94
C VAL A 161 6.58 -2.87 10.66
N LEU A 162 7.40 -3.62 9.93
CA LEU A 162 8.31 -4.62 10.51
C LEU A 162 9.31 -4.00 11.47
N ALA A 163 9.89 -2.85 11.12
CA ALA A 163 10.79 -2.11 12.00
C ALA A 163 10.10 -1.65 13.30
N GLN A 164 8.80 -1.35 13.26
CA GLN A 164 8.02 -1.03 14.46
C GLN A 164 7.68 -2.29 15.26
N LEU A 165 7.26 -3.37 14.60
CA LEU A 165 6.94 -4.64 15.24
C LEU A 165 8.17 -5.29 15.92
N ALA A 166 9.35 -5.21 15.30
CA ALA A 166 10.60 -5.70 15.88
C ALA A 166 11.00 -5.00 17.19
N ARG A 167 10.44 -3.81 17.49
CA ARG A 167 10.66 -3.12 18.77
C ARG A 167 9.79 -3.65 19.90
N VAL A 168 8.70 -4.33 19.56
CA VAL A 168 7.68 -4.79 20.51
C VAL A 168 7.53 -6.32 20.55
N SER A 169 8.19 -7.04 19.65
CA SER A 169 8.19 -8.51 19.60
C SER A 169 9.58 -9.07 19.29
N ALA A 170 10.12 -9.88 20.20
CA ALA A 170 11.39 -10.57 20.03
C ALA A 170 11.34 -11.55 18.84
N SER A 171 10.25 -12.28 18.67
CA SER A 171 10.05 -13.19 17.53
C SER A 171 10.14 -12.48 16.18
N VAL A 172 9.60 -11.25 16.07
CA VAL A 172 9.74 -10.47 14.84
C VAL A 172 11.18 -9.98 14.65
N LEU A 173 11.83 -9.52 15.72
CA LEU A 173 13.23 -9.08 15.67
C LEU A 173 14.17 -10.21 15.23
N ASP A 174 13.96 -11.42 15.75
CA ASP A 174 14.81 -12.57 15.44
C ASP A 174 14.61 -13.04 14.00
N VAL A 175 13.38 -13.00 13.47
CA VAL A 175 13.11 -13.26 12.05
C VAL A 175 13.79 -12.20 11.16
N VAL A 176 13.64 -10.91 11.47
CA VAL A 176 14.28 -9.82 10.69
C VAL A 176 15.80 -9.95 10.67
N LYS A 177 16.43 -10.33 11.80
CA LYS A 177 17.88 -10.55 11.87
C LYS A 177 18.34 -11.70 10.99
N ARG A 178 17.60 -12.83 10.95
CA ARG A 178 17.93 -13.98 10.09
C ARG A 178 17.98 -13.57 8.62
N PHE A 179 16.98 -12.84 8.14
CA PHE A 179 16.95 -12.32 6.76
C PHE A 179 18.05 -11.29 6.42
N TRP A 180 18.77 -10.75 7.41
CA TRP A 180 19.85 -9.78 7.18
C TRP A 180 21.24 -10.41 7.29
N LEU A 181 21.38 -11.44 8.13
CA LEU A 181 22.65 -12.09 8.43
C LEU A 181 22.98 -13.25 7.49
N ASP A 182 21.99 -13.76 6.75
CA ASP A 182 22.13 -14.69 5.64
C ASP A 182 22.13 -13.93 4.30
#